data_AF-A0A644V663-F1
#
_entry.id   AF-A0A644V663-F1
#
_cell.length_a   1.000
_cell.length_b   1.000
_cell.length_c   1.000
_cell.angle_alpha   90.00
_cell.angle_beta   90.00
_cell.angle_gamma   90.00
#
_symmetry.space_group_name_H-M   'P 1'
#
loop_
_entity.id
_entity.type
_entity.pdbx_description
1 polymer ?
#
loop_
_entity_poly.entity_id
_entity_poly.type
_entity_poly.pdbx_seq_one_letter_code
_entity_poly.pdbx_strand_id
1 'polypeptide(L)'
;MNRIQQMKILKKILLSILIFCMITSSAVGVAGIQTVYPAITADPADTSEKVVEIGFPFRGETVSGEIVLGLAPYYGAKQEGSKSTPLFGCSPEKYYAAIAEDPAQDEMYAKLLGFFAEYAEDHALTSDEYVELLTTYVQNIPYKTVGAEVNFPIETVIENRGDCDDKSILLAGLLARSGYAAGVVVLSEENHMTAAVKTEGGDDQISEYIHIETTRFAYIGEDSALIRNRTRNRTRVREDSVILIGGGTAAYSASWQVDTILEERGQLVSAIEALSQEMRVLTNEIADQETLLDESYDEAVYEKYEINISCYNECMATCYAYLDTLQMINTGSFSREETYQMVASMM
;
A
#
# COMPACT_ATOMS: atom_id res chain seq x y z
N MET A 1 -76.46 -15.12 -26.26
CA MET A 1 -75.19 -15.76 -25.84
C MET A 1 -75.49 -16.61 -24.61
N ASN A 2 -75.22 -17.93 -24.65
CA ASN A 2 -75.68 -18.85 -23.61
C ASN A 2 -74.91 -18.62 -22.29
N ARG A 3 -75.53 -18.85 -21.12
CA ARG A 3 -74.99 -18.49 -19.77
C ARG A 3 -73.56 -19.01 -19.54
N ILE A 4 -73.28 -20.20 -20.09
CA ILE A 4 -71.97 -20.86 -20.04
C ILE A 4 -70.90 -20.09 -20.82
N GLN A 5 -71.26 -19.47 -21.95
CA GLN A 5 -70.37 -18.69 -22.79
C GLN A 5 -70.05 -17.33 -22.16
N GLN A 6 -71.02 -16.70 -21.47
CA GLN A 6 -70.77 -15.51 -20.66
C GLN A 6 -69.82 -15.77 -19.49
N MET A 7 -69.99 -16.89 -18.77
CA MET A 7 -69.08 -17.25 -17.67
C MET A 7 -67.65 -17.55 -18.15
N LYS A 8 -67.47 -18.13 -19.34
CA LYS A 8 -66.14 -18.36 -19.93
C LYS A 8 -65.45 -17.04 -20.32
N ILE A 9 -66.20 -16.08 -20.85
CA ILE A 9 -65.67 -14.75 -21.19
C ILE A 9 -65.32 -13.97 -19.92
N LEU A 10 -66.18 -13.99 -18.90
CA LEU A 10 -65.94 -13.33 -17.62
C LEU A 10 -64.70 -13.90 -16.91
N LYS A 11 -64.50 -15.22 -16.90
CA LYS A 11 -63.30 -15.85 -16.35
C LYS A 11 -62.02 -15.46 -17.11
N LYS A 12 -62.06 -15.31 -18.43
CA LYS A 12 -60.91 -14.87 -19.23
C LYS A 12 -60.56 -13.40 -18.98
N ILE A 13 -61.57 -12.53 -18.82
CA ILE A 13 -61.36 -11.12 -18.46
C ILE A 13 -60.78 -11.02 -17.05
N LEU A 14 -61.32 -11.77 -16.09
CA LEU A 14 -60.81 -11.78 -14.71
C LEU A 14 -59.36 -12.29 -14.64
N LEU A 15 -59.03 -13.33 -15.39
CA LEU A 15 -57.66 -13.86 -15.47
C LEU A 15 -56.70 -12.87 -16.13
N SER A 16 -57.15 -12.14 -17.16
CA SER A 16 -56.33 -11.13 -17.83
C SER A 16 -56.10 -9.91 -16.93
N ILE A 17 -57.10 -9.50 -16.15
CA ILE A 17 -56.96 -8.43 -15.14
C ILE A 17 -56.01 -8.89 -14.02
N LEU A 18 -56.10 -10.15 -13.58
CA LEU A 18 -55.21 -10.68 -12.53
C LEU A 18 -53.75 -10.73 -12.99
N ILE A 19 -53.51 -11.12 -14.26
CA ILE A 19 -52.17 -11.12 -14.87
C ILE A 19 -51.66 -9.69 -15.03
N PHE A 20 -52.50 -8.75 -15.50
CA PHE A 20 -52.12 -7.35 -15.62
C PHE A 20 -51.80 -6.72 -14.25
N CYS A 21 -52.59 -7.01 -13.21
CA CYS A 21 -52.31 -6.59 -11.83
C CYS A 21 -51.00 -7.18 -11.29
N MET A 22 -50.66 -8.43 -11.60
CA MET A 22 -49.38 -9.05 -11.21
C MET A 22 -48.17 -8.45 -11.96
N ILE A 23 -48.36 -8.03 -13.21
CA ILE A 23 -47.31 -7.33 -13.99
C ILE A 23 -47.14 -5.89 -13.48
N THR A 24 -48.22 -5.20 -13.11
CA THR A 24 -48.11 -3.85 -12.53
C THR A 24 -47.58 -3.89 -11.09
N SER A 25 -47.85 -4.93 -10.29
CA SER A 25 -47.28 -5.05 -8.94
C SER A 25 -45.78 -5.39 -8.95
N SER A 26 -45.28 -6.01 -10.02
CA SER A 26 -43.84 -6.22 -10.23
C SER A 26 -43.15 -4.99 -10.85
N ALA A 27 -43.86 -4.16 -11.62
CA ALA A 27 -43.34 -2.90 -12.14
C ALA A 27 -43.32 -1.75 -11.09
N VAL A 28 -44.14 -1.81 -10.04
CA VAL A 28 -44.18 -0.80 -8.96
C VAL A 28 -43.08 -1.02 -7.90
N GLY A 29 -42.36 -2.16 -7.95
CA GLY A 29 -41.24 -2.45 -7.03
C GLY A 29 -39.86 -2.05 -7.52
N VAL A 30 -39.73 -1.42 -8.70
CA VAL A 30 -38.42 -0.97 -9.26
C VAL A 30 -38.25 0.56 -9.14
N ALA A 31 -39.26 1.26 -8.63
CA ALA A 31 -39.16 2.67 -8.29
C ALA A 31 -38.44 2.85 -6.95
N GLY A 32 -37.11 2.93 -7.00
CA GLY A 32 -36.29 3.41 -5.89
C GLY A 32 -35.56 2.32 -5.09
N ILE A 33 -34.78 1.46 -5.74
CA ILE A 33 -33.60 0.94 -5.04
C ILE A 33 -32.65 2.13 -4.91
N GLN A 34 -32.72 2.86 -3.79
CA GLN A 34 -31.66 3.81 -3.44
C GLN A 34 -30.36 3.03 -3.47
N THR A 35 -29.39 3.51 -4.24
CA THR A 35 -28.03 3.00 -4.17
C THR A 35 -27.46 3.44 -2.83
N VAL A 36 -27.50 2.56 -1.84
CA VAL A 36 -26.91 2.79 -0.52
C VAL A 36 -25.43 2.46 -0.63
N TYR A 37 -24.59 3.48 -0.74
CA TYR A 37 -23.15 3.34 -0.61
C TYR A 37 -22.76 3.25 0.86
N PRO A 38 -21.54 2.78 1.18
CA PRO A 38 -21.02 2.86 2.53
C PRO A 38 -21.18 4.27 3.09
N ALA A 39 -21.70 4.38 4.30
CA ALA A 39 -21.89 5.65 4.98
C ALA A 39 -21.91 5.45 6.49
N ILE A 40 -21.27 6.36 7.21
CA ILE A 40 -21.25 6.39 8.67
C ILE A 40 -22.47 7.15 9.17
N THR A 41 -23.27 6.49 10.00
CA THR A 41 -24.34 7.14 10.75
C THR A 41 -23.90 7.32 12.20
N ALA A 42 -23.24 8.44 12.49
CA ALA A 42 -22.79 8.78 13.84
C ALA A 42 -23.97 9.21 14.72
N ASP A 43 -23.99 8.76 15.99
CA ASP A 43 -24.96 9.24 16.98
C ASP A 43 -24.46 10.57 17.56
N PRO A 44 -25.11 11.71 17.28
CA PRO A 44 -24.67 13.00 17.80
C PRO A 44 -24.80 13.15 19.32
N ALA A 45 -25.52 12.23 19.99
CA ALA A 45 -25.60 12.22 21.45
C ALA A 45 -24.38 11.54 22.10
N ASP A 46 -23.60 10.77 21.35
CA ASP A 46 -22.38 10.15 21.83
C ASP A 46 -21.24 11.17 21.87
N THR A 47 -20.75 11.43 23.07
CA THR A 47 -19.67 12.37 23.37
C THR A 47 -18.43 11.66 23.91
N SER A 48 -18.39 10.34 23.80
CA SER A 48 -17.24 9.54 24.24
C SER A 48 -16.04 9.79 23.32
N GLU A 49 -14.86 9.78 23.93
CA GLU A 49 -13.60 10.08 23.27
C GLU A 49 -12.56 9.01 23.58
N LYS A 50 -11.54 8.94 22.72
CA LYS A 50 -10.38 8.08 22.92
C LYS A 50 -9.10 8.82 22.58
N VAL A 51 -8.09 8.65 23.45
CA VAL A 51 -6.70 9.04 23.16
C VAL A 51 -6.11 8.02 22.19
N VAL A 52 -5.64 8.52 21.05
CA VAL A 52 -4.91 7.75 20.04
C VAL A 52 -3.44 8.16 20.11
N GLU A 53 -2.62 7.21 20.52
CA GLU A 53 -1.17 7.33 20.55
C GLU A 53 -0.60 7.22 19.13
N ILE A 54 0.31 8.12 18.78
CA ILE A 54 1.06 8.12 17.54
C ILE A 54 2.52 7.87 17.90
N GLY A 55 3.14 6.86 17.27
CA GLY A 55 4.50 6.44 17.55
C GLY A 55 5.08 5.62 16.41
N PHE A 56 6.05 6.15 15.67
CA PHE A 56 6.70 5.46 14.55
C PHE A 56 8.09 6.04 14.23
N PRO A 57 9.00 5.24 13.64
CA PRO A 57 10.32 5.73 13.23
C PRO A 57 10.22 6.63 12.00
N PHE A 58 10.96 7.73 11.96
CA PHE A 58 11.12 8.59 10.77
C PHE A 58 12.43 9.38 10.88
N ARG A 59 13.23 9.43 9.80
CA ARG A 59 14.50 10.20 9.73
C ARG A 59 15.46 9.99 10.92
N GLY A 60 15.62 8.73 11.34
CA GLY A 60 16.51 8.36 12.46
C GLY A 60 15.97 8.68 13.86
N GLU A 61 14.77 9.24 13.96
CA GLU A 61 14.10 9.58 15.21
C GLU A 61 12.76 8.85 15.34
N THR A 62 12.08 9.03 16.49
CA THR A 62 10.72 8.53 16.70
C THR A 62 9.76 9.71 16.71
N VAL A 63 8.87 9.76 15.73
CA VAL A 63 7.71 10.66 15.75
C VAL A 63 6.77 10.14 16.83
N SER A 64 6.46 10.99 17.81
CA SER A 64 5.59 10.61 18.92
C SER A 64 4.65 11.73 19.34
N GLY A 65 3.46 11.36 19.79
CA GLY A 65 2.45 12.28 20.31
C GLY A 65 1.09 11.60 20.46
N GLU A 66 0.07 12.37 20.78
CA GLU A 66 -1.29 11.88 20.97
C GLU A 66 -2.31 12.82 20.34
N ILE A 67 -3.41 12.24 19.85
CA ILE A 67 -4.61 12.99 19.45
C ILE A 67 -5.83 12.42 20.17
N VAL A 68 -6.81 13.27 20.47
CA VAL A 68 -8.09 12.85 21.06
C VAL A 68 -9.15 12.83 19.99
N LEU A 69 -9.79 11.67 19.77
CA LEU A 69 -10.85 11.48 18.77
C LEU A 69 -12.20 11.16 19.44
N GLY A 70 -13.27 11.75 18.95
CA GLY A 70 -14.63 11.33 19.26
C GLY A 70 -14.94 9.93 18.71
N LEU A 71 -15.66 9.11 19.48
CA LEU A 71 -15.99 7.74 19.11
C LEU A 71 -17.33 7.59 18.36
N ALA A 72 -18.15 8.64 18.28
CA ALA A 72 -19.43 8.58 17.56
C ALA A 72 -19.29 8.13 16.09
N PRO A 73 -18.32 8.63 15.29
CA PRO A 73 -18.09 8.12 13.95
C PRO A 73 -17.61 6.68 13.92
N TYR A 74 -16.77 6.27 14.88
CA TYR A 74 -16.29 4.89 15.00
C TYR A 74 -17.43 3.91 15.29
N TYR A 75 -18.30 4.22 16.25
CA TYR A 75 -19.46 3.38 16.52
C TYR A 75 -20.45 3.37 15.35
N GLY A 76 -20.62 4.51 14.66
CA GLY A 76 -21.37 4.59 13.40
C GLY A 76 -20.81 3.69 12.30
N ALA A 77 -19.48 3.66 12.13
CA ALA A 77 -18.80 2.79 11.17
C ALA A 77 -18.97 1.30 11.49
N LYS A 78 -19.15 0.94 12.77
CA LYS A 78 -19.40 -0.42 13.24
C LYS A 78 -20.87 -0.87 13.17
N GLN A 79 -21.81 0.02 12.83
CA GLN A 79 -23.22 -0.36 12.75
C GLN A 79 -23.49 -1.33 11.60
N GLU A 80 -24.42 -2.27 11.82
CA GLU A 80 -24.85 -3.18 10.76
C GLU A 80 -25.38 -2.37 9.56
N GLY A 81 -24.81 -2.65 8.39
CA GLY A 81 -25.20 -2.00 7.15
C GLY A 81 -24.33 -0.80 6.75
N SER A 82 -23.45 -0.29 7.62
CA SER A 82 -22.59 0.88 7.33
C SER A 82 -21.67 0.69 6.11
N LYS A 83 -21.26 -0.55 5.85
CA LYS A 83 -20.36 -0.97 4.75
C LYS A 83 -21.11 -1.61 3.57
N SER A 84 -22.45 -1.55 3.59
CA SER A 84 -23.27 -2.20 2.57
C SER A 84 -23.00 -1.63 1.18
N THR A 85 -23.09 -2.51 0.19
CA THR A 85 -23.02 -2.14 -1.23
C THR A 85 -24.31 -2.52 -1.93
N PRO A 86 -24.77 -1.71 -2.91
CA PRO A 86 -25.92 -2.08 -3.70
C PRO A 86 -25.57 -3.26 -4.60
N LEU A 87 -26.50 -4.22 -4.71
CA LEU A 87 -26.32 -5.46 -5.51
C LEU A 87 -26.00 -5.19 -6.99
N PHE A 88 -26.40 -4.03 -7.51
CA PHE A 88 -26.11 -3.57 -8.87
C PHE A 88 -25.64 -2.11 -8.86
N GLY A 89 -24.66 -1.79 -9.70
CA GLY A 89 -24.28 -0.40 -10.00
C GLY A 89 -23.31 0.26 -9.00
N CYS A 90 -22.77 -0.49 -8.03
CA CYS A 90 -21.62 -0.02 -7.25
C CYS A 90 -20.35 -0.19 -8.09
N SER A 91 -19.78 0.91 -8.56
CA SER A 91 -18.45 0.85 -9.17
C SER A 91 -17.39 0.90 -8.05
N PRO A 92 -16.23 0.23 -8.22
CA PRO A 92 -15.14 0.29 -7.24
C PRO A 92 -14.78 1.73 -6.86
N GLU A 93 -14.81 2.65 -7.83
CA GLU A 93 -14.49 4.06 -7.60
C GLU A 93 -15.42 4.71 -6.58
N LYS A 94 -16.73 4.52 -6.75
CA LYS A 94 -17.72 5.08 -5.82
C LYS A 94 -17.68 4.39 -4.46
N TYR A 95 -17.36 3.10 -4.42
CA TYR A 95 -17.24 2.35 -3.17
C TYR A 95 -16.11 2.89 -2.31
N TYR A 96 -14.89 2.96 -2.86
CA TYR A 96 -13.73 3.42 -2.09
C TYR A 96 -13.79 4.91 -1.78
N ALA A 97 -14.32 5.74 -2.69
CA ALA A 97 -14.57 7.16 -2.39
C ALA A 97 -15.54 7.32 -1.21
N ALA A 98 -16.65 6.56 -1.17
CA ALA A 98 -17.59 6.63 -0.06
C ALA A 98 -16.97 6.25 1.29
N ILE A 99 -16.02 5.31 1.30
CA ILE A 99 -15.30 4.91 2.52
C ILE A 99 -14.27 5.95 2.94
N ALA A 100 -13.48 6.46 2.00
CA ALA A 100 -12.37 7.40 2.28
C ALA A 100 -12.84 8.83 2.58
N GLU A 101 -13.98 9.22 2.01
CA GLU A 101 -14.47 10.60 1.99
C GLU A 101 -15.73 10.79 2.85
N ASP A 102 -16.12 9.81 3.67
CA ASP A 102 -17.26 9.98 4.57
C ASP A 102 -17.05 11.18 5.52
N PRO A 103 -17.94 12.20 5.52
CA PRO A 103 -17.77 13.42 6.31
C PRO A 103 -17.71 13.20 7.82
N ALA A 104 -18.24 12.09 8.34
CA ALA A 104 -18.15 11.78 9.77
C ALA A 104 -16.70 11.58 10.24
N GLN A 105 -15.75 11.38 9.32
CA GLN A 105 -14.34 11.17 9.61
C GLN A 105 -13.48 12.44 9.47
N ASP A 106 -14.07 13.57 9.07
CA ASP A 106 -13.30 14.80 8.79
C ASP A 106 -12.55 15.32 10.02
N GLU A 107 -13.10 15.16 11.23
CA GLU A 107 -12.41 15.52 12.47
C GLU A 107 -11.13 14.69 12.68
N MET A 108 -11.19 13.38 12.42
CA MET A 108 -10.03 12.50 12.54
C MET A 108 -8.94 12.91 11.55
N TYR A 109 -9.30 13.14 10.29
CA TYR A 109 -8.36 13.61 9.29
C TYR A 109 -7.75 14.96 9.68
N ALA A 110 -8.56 15.92 10.15
CA ALA A 110 -8.07 17.23 10.57
C ALA A 110 -7.08 17.12 11.74
N LYS A 111 -7.33 16.27 12.73
CA LYS A 111 -6.44 16.08 13.88
C LYS A 111 -5.14 15.38 13.51
N LEU A 112 -5.20 14.31 12.70
CA LEU A 112 -4.00 13.64 12.19
C LEU A 112 -3.15 14.61 11.35
N LEU A 113 -3.76 15.28 10.38
CA LEU A 113 -3.05 16.20 9.50
C LEU A 113 -2.50 17.41 10.26
N GLY A 114 -3.21 17.91 11.28
CA GLY A 114 -2.72 18.94 12.18
C GLY A 114 -1.44 18.51 12.91
N PHE A 115 -1.45 17.31 13.50
CA PHE A 115 -0.26 16.72 14.15
C PHE A 115 0.92 16.58 13.18
N PHE A 116 0.68 16.03 11.97
CA PHE A 116 1.75 15.85 11.00
C PHE A 116 2.26 17.16 10.40
N ALA A 117 1.38 18.16 10.21
CA ALA A 117 1.78 19.47 9.71
C ALA A 117 2.66 20.23 10.71
N GLU A 118 2.34 20.16 12.00
CA GLU A 118 3.17 20.71 13.08
C GLU A 118 4.55 20.04 13.11
N TYR A 119 4.60 18.71 13.08
CA TYR A 119 5.86 17.97 12.99
C TYR A 119 6.67 18.38 11.73
N ALA A 120 6.00 18.51 10.58
CA ALA A 120 6.64 18.89 9.33
C ALA A 120 7.24 20.30 9.36
N GLU A 121 6.54 21.26 9.98
CA GLU A 121 7.03 22.64 10.16
C GLU A 121 8.24 22.66 11.11
N ASP A 122 8.15 21.99 12.26
CA ASP A 122 9.22 21.94 13.28
C ASP A 122 10.53 21.33 12.74
N HIS A 123 10.41 20.38 11.81
CA HIS A 123 11.56 19.68 11.21
C HIS A 123 11.91 20.19 9.81
N ALA A 124 11.24 21.26 9.35
CA ALA A 124 11.42 21.87 8.03
C ALA A 124 11.37 20.85 6.87
N LEU A 125 10.39 19.94 6.92
CA LEU A 125 10.21 18.92 5.89
C LEU A 125 9.82 19.55 4.55
N THR A 126 10.39 19.00 3.48
CA THR A 126 9.94 19.24 2.10
C THR A 126 8.58 18.59 1.85
N SER A 127 7.95 18.93 0.72
CA SER A 127 6.70 18.28 0.29
C SER A 127 6.85 16.77 0.14
N ASP A 128 7.97 16.30 -0.42
CA ASP A 128 8.22 14.87 -0.59
C ASP A 128 8.43 14.16 0.74
N GLU A 129 9.17 14.77 1.66
CA GLU A 129 9.35 14.24 3.01
C GLU A 129 8.03 14.22 3.81
N TYR A 130 7.11 15.15 3.54
CA TYR A 130 5.77 15.10 4.13
C TYR A 130 4.95 13.92 3.61
N VAL A 131 5.03 13.60 2.32
CA VAL A 131 4.41 12.37 1.76
C VAL A 131 5.02 11.12 2.40
N GLU A 132 6.34 11.12 2.59
CA GLU A 132 7.07 10.02 3.24
C GLU A 132 6.71 9.87 4.73
N LEU A 133 6.49 10.97 5.45
CA LEU A 133 6.03 10.99 6.84
C LEU A 133 4.66 10.31 6.96
N LEU A 134 3.69 10.73 6.14
CA LEU A 134 2.35 10.15 6.13
C LEU A 134 2.38 8.68 5.72
N THR A 135 3.20 8.34 4.72
CA THR A 135 3.39 6.96 4.27
C THR A 135 3.95 6.09 5.38
N THR A 136 4.97 6.57 6.09
CA THR A 136 5.65 5.82 7.16
C THR A 136 4.73 5.61 8.37
N TYR A 137 3.94 6.62 8.74
CA TYR A 137 2.89 6.48 9.76
C TYR A 137 1.95 5.33 9.42
N VAL A 138 1.42 5.32 8.20
CA VAL A 138 0.48 4.27 7.78
C VAL A 138 1.17 2.91 7.67
N GLN A 139 2.40 2.84 7.15
CA GLN A 139 3.19 1.60 7.08
C GLN A 139 3.40 0.99 8.47
N ASN A 140 3.61 1.82 9.48
CA ASN A 140 3.84 1.40 10.87
C ASN A 140 2.58 0.80 11.55
N ILE A 141 1.37 1.10 11.07
CA ILE A 141 0.14 0.49 11.60
C ILE A 141 0.22 -1.05 11.45
N PRO A 142 0.05 -1.86 12.51
CA PRO A 142 0.15 -3.32 12.41
C PRO A 142 -0.77 -3.94 11.35
N TYR A 143 -0.21 -4.80 10.50
CA TYR A 143 -0.98 -5.54 9.51
C TYR A 143 -1.86 -6.61 10.18
N LYS A 144 -3.17 -6.55 9.98
CA LYS A 144 -4.10 -7.57 10.48
C LYS A 144 -5.40 -7.57 9.68
N THR A 145 -5.65 -8.68 8.99
CA THR A 145 -6.94 -8.95 8.33
C THR A 145 -8.03 -9.24 9.37
N VAL A 146 -9.10 -8.45 9.36
CA VAL A 146 -10.26 -8.63 10.24
C VAL A 146 -11.54 -8.59 9.42
N GLY A 147 -12.10 -9.77 9.14
CA GLY A 147 -13.30 -9.87 8.31
C GLY A 147 -12.98 -9.79 6.81
N ALA A 148 -14.02 -9.61 6.00
CA ALA A 148 -13.92 -9.49 4.54
C ALA A 148 -14.33 -8.10 4.04
N GLU A 149 -14.74 -7.21 4.94
CA GLU A 149 -15.19 -5.86 4.60
C GLU A 149 -14.09 -4.87 4.88
N VAL A 150 -13.94 -3.90 3.98
CA VAL A 150 -13.04 -2.76 4.15
C VAL A 150 -13.48 -1.92 5.34
N ASN A 151 -12.54 -1.57 6.21
CA ASN A 151 -12.78 -0.65 7.31
C ASN A 151 -12.81 0.80 6.85
N PHE A 152 -13.65 1.59 7.50
CA PHE A 152 -13.52 3.04 7.39
C PHE A 152 -12.19 3.48 8.04
N PRO A 153 -11.49 4.48 7.49
CA PRO A 153 -10.25 5.03 8.06
C PRO A 153 -10.27 5.26 9.58
N ILE A 154 -11.40 5.72 10.13
CA ILE A 154 -11.60 5.92 11.57
C ILE A 154 -11.45 4.64 12.39
N GLU A 155 -11.88 3.49 11.88
CA GLU A 155 -11.70 2.19 12.51
C GLU A 155 -10.21 1.81 12.50
N THR A 156 -9.52 1.98 11.37
CA THR A 156 -8.08 1.68 11.23
C THR A 156 -7.25 2.48 12.23
N VAL A 157 -7.55 3.77 12.40
CA VAL A 157 -6.86 4.68 13.33
C VAL A 157 -7.17 4.32 14.79
N ILE A 158 -8.44 4.14 15.15
CA ILE A 158 -8.83 3.84 16.55
C ILE A 158 -8.38 2.45 16.99
N GLU A 159 -8.41 1.46 16.10
CA GLU A 159 -8.02 0.10 16.42
C GLU A 159 -6.51 -0.14 16.30
N ASN A 160 -5.78 0.79 15.67
CA ASN A 160 -4.36 0.69 15.35
C ASN A 160 -4.02 -0.65 14.67
N ARG A 161 -4.77 -0.96 13.60
CA ARG A 161 -4.58 -2.15 12.75
C ARG A 161 -5.39 -2.02 11.46
N GLY A 162 -4.96 -2.73 10.44
CA GLY A 162 -5.71 -2.92 9.19
C GLY A 162 -4.94 -3.84 8.25
N ASP A 163 -5.57 -4.33 7.19
CA ASP A 163 -4.91 -5.03 6.09
C ASP A 163 -4.66 -4.08 4.89
N CYS A 164 -4.43 -4.65 3.71
CA CYS A 164 -3.87 -3.92 2.57
C CYS A 164 -4.77 -2.79 2.08
N ASP A 165 -6.08 -3.00 2.03
CA ASP A 165 -7.08 -2.03 1.60
C ASP A 165 -7.37 -0.99 2.68
N ASP A 166 -7.60 -1.41 3.92
CA ASP A 166 -7.75 -0.51 5.09
C ASP A 166 -6.65 0.56 5.14
N LYS A 167 -5.40 0.10 5.09
CA LYS A 167 -4.22 0.96 5.20
C LYS A 167 -4.03 1.80 3.94
N SER A 168 -4.27 1.24 2.75
CA SER A 168 -4.17 1.99 1.49
C SER A 168 -5.19 3.12 1.39
N ILE A 169 -6.43 2.89 1.83
CA ILE A 169 -7.49 3.88 1.81
C ILE A 169 -7.23 5.00 2.82
N LEU A 170 -6.75 4.66 4.03
CA LEU A 170 -6.32 5.66 5.01
C LEU A 170 -5.23 6.57 4.43
N LEU A 171 -4.18 5.99 3.84
CA LEU A 171 -3.08 6.77 3.24
C LEU A 171 -3.57 7.64 2.08
N ALA A 172 -4.37 7.09 1.16
CA ALA A 172 -4.94 7.85 0.05
C ALA A 172 -5.76 9.05 0.54
N GLY A 173 -6.59 8.86 1.58
CA GLY A 173 -7.38 9.94 2.18
C GLY A 173 -6.54 11.02 2.87
N LEU A 174 -5.44 10.64 3.54
CA LEU A 174 -4.50 11.58 4.14
C LEU A 174 -3.79 12.42 3.07
N LEU A 175 -3.27 11.77 2.01
CA LEU A 175 -2.58 12.44 0.91
C LEU A 175 -3.52 13.37 0.12
N ALA A 176 -4.73 12.91 -0.20
CA ALA A 176 -5.73 13.70 -0.91
C ALA A 176 -6.11 14.98 -0.17
N ARG A 177 -6.36 14.87 1.15
CA ARG A 177 -6.66 16.03 2.01
C ARG A 177 -5.46 16.94 2.25
N SER A 178 -4.25 16.42 2.07
CA SER A 178 -3.00 17.19 2.05
C SER A 178 -2.71 17.86 0.68
N GLY A 179 -3.60 17.69 -0.31
CA GLY A 179 -3.52 18.34 -1.61
C GLY A 179 -2.81 17.54 -2.70
N TYR A 180 -2.38 16.30 -2.43
CA TYR A 180 -1.75 15.43 -3.41
C TYR A 180 -2.78 14.68 -4.25
N ALA A 181 -2.50 14.52 -5.54
CA ALA A 181 -3.28 13.63 -6.39
C ALA A 181 -2.98 12.19 -5.98
N ALA A 182 -3.90 11.58 -5.22
CA ALA A 182 -3.72 10.28 -4.62
C ALA A 182 -4.95 9.39 -4.79
N GLY A 183 -4.75 8.09 -4.63
CA GLY A 183 -5.79 7.10 -4.82
C GLY A 183 -5.40 5.73 -4.31
N VAL A 184 -6.17 4.72 -4.69
CA VAL A 184 -5.86 3.32 -4.43
C VAL A 184 -5.81 2.53 -5.73
N VAL A 185 -5.12 1.41 -5.68
CA VAL A 185 -4.91 0.50 -6.82
C VAL A 185 -5.25 -0.90 -6.37
N VAL A 186 -6.25 -1.49 -7.02
CA VAL A 186 -6.68 -2.86 -6.77
C VAL A 186 -5.90 -3.80 -7.68
N LEU A 187 -5.10 -4.68 -7.08
CA LEU A 187 -4.31 -5.70 -7.75
C LEU A 187 -5.04 -7.04 -7.62
N SER A 188 -6.02 -7.27 -8.49
CA SER A 188 -6.94 -8.40 -8.38
C SER A 188 -6.27 -9.76 -8.57
N GLU A 189 -5.20 -9.87 -9.36
CA GLU A 189 -4.48 -11.14 -9.56
C GLU A 189 -3.70 -11.53 -8.30
N GLU A 190 -3.22 -10.53 -7.57
CA GLU A 190 -2.43 -10.65 -6.35
C GLU A 190 -3.29 -10.69 -5.08
N ASN A 191 -4.60 -10.41 -5.20
CA ASN A 191 -5.50 -10.17 -4.06
C ASN A 191 -4.90 -9.15 -3.07
N HIS A 192 -4.45 -8.01 -3.61
CA HIS A 192 -3.73 -6.98 -2.88
C HIS A 192 -4.26 -5.59 -3.24
N MET A 193 -4.08 -4.63 -2.34
CA MET A 193 -4.35 -3.20 -2.59
C MET A 193 -3.14 -2.37 -2.16
N THR A 194 -2.85 -1.36 -2.95
CA THR A 194 -1.83 -0.34 -2.62
C THR A 194 -2.45 1.04 -2.69
N ALA A 195 -1.88 2.01 -1.97
CA ALA A 195 -2.16 3.41 -2.25
C ALA A 195 -1.40 3.83 -3.52
N ALA A 196 -1.72 4.98 -4.07
CA ALA A 196 -0.98 5.58 -5.17
C ALA A 196 -0.92 7.09 -5.02
N VAL A 197 0.15 7.68 -5.55
CA VAL A 197 0.35 9.13 -5.62
C VAL A 197 0.84 9.50 -7.02
N LYS A 198 0.42 10.66 -7.50
CA LYS A 198 0.94 11.24 -8.74
C LYS A 198 2.43 11.51 -8.59
N THR A 199 3.21 11.24 -9.62
CA THR A 199 4.63 11.58 -9.71
C THR A 199 4.86 12.65 -10.77
N GLU A 200 5.95 13.41 -10.64
CA GLU A 200 6.38 14.29 -11.72
C GLU A 200 6.94 13.46 -12.90
N GLY A 201 6.55 13.84 -14.11
CA GLY A 201 6.84 13.11 -15.34
C GLY A 201 8.32 13.10 -15.73
N GLY A 202 8.78 11.97 -16.29
CA GLY A 202 9.90 11.89 -17.23
C GLY A 202 9.38 11.35 -18.56
N ASP A 203 10.01 11.72 -19.69
CA ASP A 203 9.53 11.52 -21.07
C ASP A 203 9.11 10.08 -21.47
N ASP A 204 9.40 9.05 -20.66
CA ASP A 204 9.12 7.62 -20.91
C ASP A 204 8.12 6.97 -19.91
N GLN A 205 7.22 7.74 -19.29
CA GLN A 205 6.25 7.22 -18.31
C GLN A 205 5.02 6.55 -18.95
N ILE A 206 4.67 5.35 -18.45
CA ILE A 206 3.46 4.59 -18.83
C ILE A 206 2.22 5.08 -18.05
N SER A 207 2.43 5.80 -16.93
CA SER A 207 1.39 6.36 -16.07
C SER A 207 1.99 7.47 -15.22
N GLU A 208 1.17 8.48 -14.91
CA GLU A 208 1.50 9.58 -14.01
C GLU A 208 1.47 9.18 -12.52
N TYR A 209 1.12 7.93 -12.18
CA TYR A 209 0.98 7.46 -10.79
C TYR A 209 1.96 6.34 -10.45
N ILE A 210 2.45 6.37 -9.22
CA ILE A 210 3.27 5.32 -8.60
C ILE A 210 2.53 4.74 -7.40
N HIS A 211 2.65 3.43 -7.18
CA HIS A 211 2.04 2.79 -6.03
C HIS A 211 2.85 3.06 -4.76
N ILE A 212 2.18 2.93 -3.61
CA ILE A 212 2.76 3.00 -2.28
C ILE A 212 2.35 1.72 -1.55
N GLU A 213 3.32 0.87 -1.24
CA GLU A 213 3.11 -0.31 -0.42
C GLU A 213 2.90 0.10 1.05
N THR A 214 1.78 -0.29 1.66
CA THR A 214 1.42 0.10 3.03
C THR A 214 1.60 -1.03 4.04
N THR A 215 1.80 -2.27 3.60
CA THR A 215 1.82 -3.47 4.47
C THR A 215 3.19 -3.78 5.07
N ARG A 216 4.23 -3.06 4.64
CA ARG A 216 5.59 -3.10 5.16
C ARG A 216 6.25 -1.74 4.98
N PHE A 217 7.35 -1.49 5.67
CA PHE A 217 8.24 -0.40 5.32
C PHE A 217 8.80 -0.63 3.90
N ALA A 218 8.60 0.35 3.03
CA ALA A 218 8.97 0.30 1.61
C ALA A 218 9.13 1.73 1.08
N TYR A 219 10.06 1.93 0.13
CA TYR A 219 10.12 3.21 -0.57
C TYR A 219 8.86 3.41 -1.42
N ILE A 220 8.46 4.68 -1.61
CA ILE A 220 7.36 5.04 -2.52
C ILE A 220 7.74 4.58 -3.94
N GLY A 221 6.95 3.69 -4.54
CA GLY A 221 7.22 3.07 -5.84
C GLY A 221 8.02 1.76 -5.80
N GLU A 222 8.47 1.29 -4.64
CA GLU A 222 9.15 0.00 -4.49
C GLU A 222 8.18 -1.17 -4.65
N ASP A 223 8.54 -2.16 -5.49
CA ASP A 223 7.71 -3.35 -5.67
C ASP A 223 7.31 -4.05 -4.37
N SER A 224 6.03 -4.38 -4.27
CA SER A 224 5.58 -5.31 -3.25
C SER A 224 6.13 -6.70 -3.55
N ALA A 225 6.76 -7.36 -2.57
CA ALA A 225 7.18 -8.75 -2.68
C ALA A 225 6.01 -9.72 -2.98
N LEU A 226 4.76 -9.25 -2.81
CA LEU A 226 3.53 -9.97 -3.13
C LEU A 226 3.15 -9.92 -4.61
N ILE A 227 3.75 -9.04 -5.42
CA ILE A 227 3.49 -8.92 -6.85
C ILE A 227 4.33 -9.96 -7.60
N ARG A 228 3.78 -11.17 -7.68
CA ARG A 228 4.45 -12.36 -8.21
C ARG A 228 4.55 -12.39 -9.73
N ASN A 229 5.09 -11.37 -10.42
CA ASN A 229 5.48 -11.56 -11.83
C ASN A 229 6.30 -10.45 -12.51
N ARG A 230 7.23 -9.75 -11.83
CA ARG A 230 7.99 -8.68 -12.51
C ARG A 230 9.50 -8.75 -12.31
N THR A 231 10.21 -8.61 -13.42
CA THR A 231 11.67 -8.59 -13.60
C THR A 231 12.27 -7.18 -13.48
N ARG A 232 11.54 -6.20 -12.94
CA ARG A 232 11.99 -4.81 -12.78
C ARG A 232 11.52 -4.29 -11.44
N ASN A 233 12.38 -3.56 -10.73
CA ASN A 233 12.21 -3.02 -9.36
C ASN A 233 11.04 -2.03 -9.14
N ARG A 234 10.06 -1.92 -10.06
CA ARG A 234 8.99 -0.91 -10.01
C ARG A 234 7.66 -1.45 -10.51
N THR A 235 6.61 -1.28 -9.71
CA THR A 235 5.23 -1.51 -10.13
C THR A 235 4.68 -0.19 -10.65
N ARG A 236 4.86 0.01 -11.95
CA ARG A 236 4.13 1.06 -12.65
C ARG A 236 2.67 0.61 -12.76
N VAL A 237 1.76 1.43 -12.25
CA VAL A 237 0.31 1.20 -12.26
C VAL A 237 -0.26 1.84 -13.51
N ARG A 238 -1.27 1.24 -14.17
CA ARG A 238 -1.92 1.92 -15.29
C ARG A 238 -2.81 3.04 -14.76
N GLU A 239 -2.85 4.19 -15.42
CA GLU A 239 -3.65 5.33 -14.95
C GLU A 239 -5.14 4.97 -14.80
N ASP A 240 -5.67 4.14 -15.71
CA ASP A 240 -7.05 3.63 -15.67
C ASP A 240 -7.34 2.62 -14.53
N SER A 241 -6.29 2.19 -13.80
CA SER A 241 -6.41 1.32 -12.63
C SER A 241 -6.28 2.08 -11.30
N VAL A 242 -6.05 3.39 -11.33
CA VAL A 242 -6.01 4.22 -10.13
C VAL A 242 -7.41 4.75 -9.82
N ILE A 243 -7.90 4.42 -8.63
CA ILE A 243 -9.14 4.95 -8.08
C ILE A 243 -8.80 6.18 -7.26
N LEU A 244 -9.01 7.36 -7.83
CA LEU A 244 -8.69 8.63 -7.18
C LEU A 244 -9.60 8.88 -5.97
N ILE A 245 -8.99 9.43 -4.92
CA ILE A 245 -9.65 9.87 -3.70
C ILE A 245 -9.50 11.38 -3.60
N GLY A 246 -10.60 12.10 -3.36
CA GLY A 246 -10.62 13.54 -3.26
C GLY A 246 -10.20 14.28 -4.54
N GLY A 247 -9.69 15.51 -4.38
CA GLY A 247 -9.40 16.44 -5.48
C GLY A 247 -8.01 17.06 -5.46
N GLY A 248 -7.05 16.43 -4.79
CA GLY A 248 -5.66 16.89 -4.77
C GLY A 248 -5.01 16.87 -6.15
N THR A 249 -3.97 17.68 -6.35
CA THR A 249 -3.28 17.85 -7.64
C THR A 249 -1.76 17.83 -7.54
N ALA A 250 -1.19 17.97 -6.34
CA ALA A 250 0.25 17.93 -6.13
C ALA A 250 0.81 16.53 -6.41
N ALA A 251 2.08 16.49 -6.81
CA ALA A 251 2.81 15.28 -7.14
C ALA A 251 3.97 15.06 -6.17
N TYR A 252 4.38 13.80 -6.04
CA TYR A 252 5.61 13.39 -5.39
C TYR A 252 6.77 13.47 -6.39
N SER A 253 7.79 14.28 -6.10
CA SER A 253 8.85 14.61 -7.06
C SER A 253 10.13 13.78 -6.87
N ALA A 254 10.38 13.25 -5.67
CA ALA A 254 11.59 12.50 -5.31
C ALA A 254 11.65 11.05 -5.86
N SER A 255 10.73 10.65 -6.75
CA SER A 255 10.68 9.27 -7.25
C SER A 255 11.95 8.82 -7.98
N TRP A 256 12.69 9.74 -8.59
CA TRP A 256 13.97 9.45 -9.26
C TRP A 256 15.10 9.11 -8.26
N GLN A 257 15.05 9.65 -7.04
CA GLN A 257 15.99 9.30 -5.97
C GLN A 257 15.73 7.87 -5.51
N VAL A 258 14.46 7.49 -5.39
CA VAL A 258 14.08 6.10 -5.10
C VAL A 258 14.56 5.17 -6.23
N ASP A 259 14.38 5.55 -7.49
CA ASP A 259 14.85 4.75 -8.62
C ASP A 259 16.37 4.52 -8.54
N THR A 260 17.15 5.54 -8.19
CA THR A 260 18.60 5.44 -7.97
C THR A 260 18.94 4.48 -6.83
N ILE A 261 18.27 4.60 -5.68
CA ILE A 261 18.47 3.71 -4.53
C ILE A 261 18.19 2.24 -4.91
N LEU A 262 17.08 2.00 -5.61
CA LEU A 262 16.65 0.66 -5.97
C LEU A 262 17.50 0.04 -7.09
N GLU A 263 18.07 0.85 -7.98
CA GLU A 263 19.05 0.41 -8.97
C GLU A 263 20.32 -0.07 -8.28
N GLU A 264 20.89 0.75 -7.38
CA GLU A 264 22.07 0.36 -6.60
C GLU A 264 21.81 -0.91 -5.78
N ARG A 265 20.64 -1.01 -5.14
CA ARG A 265 20.22 -2.24 -4.44
C ARG A 265 20.32 -3.47 -5.34
N GLY A 266 19.87 -3.37 -6.59
CA GLY A 266 19.93 -4.46 -7.56
C GLY A 266 21.36 -4.80 -7.99
N GLN A 267 22.21 -3.79 -8.18
CA GLN A 267 23.63 -3.97 -8.51
C GLN A 267 24.37 -4.68 -7.37
N LEU A 268 24.16 -4.25 -6.12
CA LEU A 268 24.73 -4.89 -4.93
C LEU A 268 24.30 -6.35 -4.79
N VAL A 269 23.01 -6.65 -4.96
CA VAL A 269 22.51 -8.04 -4.92
C VAL A 269 23.21 -8.90 -5.98
N SER A 270 23.33 -8.39 -7.21
CA SER A 270 24.01 -9.11 -8.29
C SER A 270 25.51 -9.32 -8.02
N ALA A 271 26.17 -8.31 -7.42
CA ALA A 271 27.58 -8.39 -7.05
C ALA A 271 27.81 -9.39 -5.90
N ILE A 272 26.94 -9.42 -4.89
CA ILE A 272 26.97 -10.40 -3.80
C ILE A 272 26.77 -11.82 -4.34
N GLU A 273 25.86 -12.02 -5.28
CA GLU A 273 25.66 -13.31 -5.93
C GLU A 273 26.90 -13.76 -6.71
N ALA A 274 27.54 -12.86 -7.46
CA ALA A 274 28.76 -13.14 -8.19
C ALA A 274 29.92 -13.51 -7.26
N LEU A 275 30.16 -12.71 -6.20
CA LEU A 275 31.15 -13.01 -5.17
C LEU A 275 30.89 -14.35 -4.49
N SER A 276 29.62 -14.66 -4.23
CA SER A 276 29.22 -15.95 -3.64
C SER A 276 29.56 -17.14 -4.54
N GLN A 277 29.45 -16.99 -5.86
CA GLN A 277 29.89 -18.04 -6.80
C GLN A 277 31.41 -18.16 -6.85
N GLU A 278 32.13 -17.04 -6.88
CA GLU A 278 33.60 -17.02 -6.87
C GLU A 278 34.15 -17.69 -5.61
N MET A 279 33.62 -17.33 -4.44
CA MET A 279 34.00 -17.95 -3.16
C MET A 279 33.73 -19.45 -3.14
N ARG A 280 32.66 -19.94 -3.77
CA ARG A 280 32.39 -21.38 -3.90
C ARG A 280 33.43 -22.09 -4.76
N VAL A 281 33.88 -21.47 -5.85
CA VAL A 281 34.96 -22.01 -6.68
C VAL A 281 36.25 -22.07 -5.88
N LEU A 282 36.62 -20.97 -5.21
CA LEU A 282 37.82 -20.90 -4.37
C LEU A 282 37.79 -21.93 -3.24
N THR A 283 36.65 -22.12 -2.56
CA THR A 283 36.51 -23.15 -1.52
C THR A 283 36.83 -24.55 -2.03
N ASN A 284 36.36 -24.91 -3.24
CA ASN A 284 36.67 -26.21 -3.83
C ASN A 284 38.15 -26.34 -4.21
N GLU A 285 38.72 -25.31 -4.85
CA GLU A 285 40.14 -25.31 -5.23
C GLU A 285 41.06 -25.41 -4.00
N ILE A 286 40.74 -24.68 -2.92
CA ILE A 286 41.47 -24.72 -1.65
C ILE A 286 41.41 -26.13 -1.06
N ALA A 287 40.23 -26.75 -1.00
CA ALA A 287 40.08 -28.12 -0.46
C ALA A 287 40.86 -29.17 -1.28
N ASP A 288 40.86 -29.03 -2.61
CA ASP A 288 41.65 -29.89 -3.50
C ASP A 288 43.16 -29.70 -3.24
N GLN A 289 43.61 -28.46 -3.05
CA GLN A 289 45.00 -28.12 -2.74
C GLN A 289 45.44 -28.62 -1.37
N GLU A 290 44.59 -28.51 -0.34
CA GLU A 290 44.84 -29.07 1.00
C GLU A 290 45.05 -30.59 0.91
N THR A 291 44.20 -31.27 0.14
CA THR A 291 44.33 -32.72 -0.09
C THR A 291 45.67 -33.08 -0.74
N LEU A 292 46.09 -32.34 -1.77
CA LEU A 292 47.36 -32.56 -2.47
C LEU A 292 48.57 -32.31 -1.55
N LEU A 293 48.53 -31.25 -0.75
CA LEU A 293 49.62 -30.89 0.18
C LEU A 293 49.75 -31.88 1.35
N ASP A 294 48.64 -32.46 1.80
CA ASP A 294 48.61 -33.51 2.82
C ASP A 294 49.23 -34.82 2.31
N GLU A 295 49.07 -35.14 1.02
CA GLU A 295 49.70 -36.31 0.40
C GLU A 295 51.22 -36.13 0.22
N SER A 296 51.64 -34.96 -0.28
CA SER A 296 53.04 -34.60 -0.43
C SER A 296 53.19 -33.09 -0.62
N TYR A 297 54.15 -32.48 0.07
CA TYR A 297 54.46 -31.07 -0.13
C TYR A 297 54.95 -30.79 -1.56
N ASP A 298 54.35 -29.80 -2.22
CA ASP A 298 54.74 -29.22 -3.50
C ASP A 298 54.68 -27.69 -3.39
N GLU A 299 55.79 -27.02 -3.71
CA GLU A 299 55.93 -25.57 -3.56
C GLU A 299 54.96 -24.79 -4.46
N ALA A 300 54.72 -25.25 -5.69
CA ALA A 300 53.81 -24.58 -6.62
C ALA A 300 52.33 -24.74 -6.20
N VAL A 301 51.98 -25.91 -5.65
CA VAL A 301 50.64 -26.12 -5.06
C VAL A 301 50.43 -25.21 -3.85
N TYR A 302 51.46 -25.10 -2.98
CA TYR A 302 51.40 -24.23 -1.82
C TYR A 302 51.27 -22.74 -2.18
N GLU A 303 52.04 -22.25 -3.17
CA GLU A 303 51.90 -20.87 -3.66
C GLU A 303 50.49 -20.58 -4.19
N LYS A 304 49.90 -21.53 -4.94
CA LYS A 304 48.54 -21.38 -5.47
C LYS A 304 47.48 -21.43 -4.36
N TYR A 305 47.67 -22.25 -3.33
CA TYR A 305 46.84 -22.30 -2.13
C TYR A 305 46.82 -20.97 -1.39
N GLU A 306 47.99 -20.37 -1.13
CA GLU A 306 48.09 -19.08 -0.46
C GLU A 306 47.41 -17.96 -1.26
N ILE A 307 47.58 -17.95 -2.59
CA ILE A 307 46.87 -17.01 -3.47
C ILE A 307 45.36 -17.20 -3.36
N ASN A 308 44.86 -18.43 -3.45
CA ASN A 308 43.43 -18.72 -3.42
C ASN A 308 42.80 -18.35 -2.07
N ILE A 309 43.49 -18.60 -0.95
CA ILE A 309 43.06 -18.15 0.38
C ILE A 309 43.01 -16.62 0.45
N SER A 310 44.03 -15.93 -0.06
CA SER A 310 44.03 -14.46 -0.10
C SER A 310 42.84 -13.92 -0.89
N CYS A 311 42.62 -14.44 -2.10
CA CYS A 311 41.47 -14.07 -2.94
C CYS A 311 40.13 -14.37 -2.25
N TYR A 312 40.01 -15.52 -1.56
CA TYR A 312 38.80 -15.87 -0.81
C TYR A 312 38.52 -14.85 0.29
N ASN A 313 39.55 -14.47 1.06
CA ASN A 313 39.42 -13.49 2.14
C ASN A 313 39.05 -12.10 1.61
N GLU A 314 39.62 -11.68 0.47
CA GLU A 314 39.25 -10.43 -0.20
C GLU A 314 37.80 -10.43 -0.69
N CYS A 315 37.33 -11.55 -1.28
CA CYS A 315 35.94 -11.72 -1.69
C CYS A 315 35.00 -11.64 -0.48
N MET A 316 35.33 -12.33 0.62
CA MET A 316 34.57 -12.30 1.87
C MET A 316 34.47 -10.89 2.45
N ALA A 317 35.59 -10.16 2.51
CA ALA A 317 35.62 -8.79 3.02
C ALA A 317 34.74 -7.85 2.18
N THR A 318 34.83 -7.96 0.86
CA THR A 318 34.02 -7.18 -0.08
C THR A 318 32.53 -7.53 0.05
N CYS A 319 32.20 -8.81 0.18
CA CYS A 319 30.83 -9.29 0.36
C CYS A 319 30.20 -8.71 1.64
N TYR A 320 30.94 -8.67 2.75
CA TYR A 320 30.44 -8.06 3.99
C TYR A 320 30.18 -6.56 3.84
N ALA A 321 31.07 -5.82 3.17
CA ALA A 321 30.86 -4.40 2.92
C ALA A 321 29.60 -4.13 2.06
N TYR A 322 29.33 -4.99 1.07
CA TYR A 322 28.10 -4.90 0.28
C TYR A 322 26.85 -5.29 1.07
N LEU A 323 26.94 -6.28 1.96
CA LEU A 323 25.83 -6.64 2.85
C LEU A 323 25.48 -5.51 3.82
N ASP A 324 26.48 -4.83 4.38
CA ASP A 324 26.26 -3.67 5.26
C ASP A 324 25.54 -2.54 4.50
N THR A 325 25.97 -2.25 3.27
CA THR A 325 25.33 -1.25 2.41
C THR A 325 23.91 -1.64 2.04
N LEU A 326 23.70 -2.90 1.65
CA LEU A 326 22.38 -3.44 1.32
C LEU A 326 21.43 -3.38 2.53
N GLN A 327 21.94 -3.63 3.74
CA GLN A 327 21.16 -3.49 4.96
C GLN A 327 20.70 -2.04 5.16
N MET A 328 21.59 -1.06 5.01
CA MET A 328 21.23 0.37 5.12
C MET A 328 20.14 0.74 4.12
N ILE A 329 20.28 0.32 2.85
CA ILE A 329 19.25 0.56 1.82
C ILE A 329 17.91 -0.08 2.21
N ASN A 330 17.91 -1.33 2.67
CA ASN A 330 16.66 -2.04 2.98
C ASN A 330 15.92 -1.47 4.20
N THR A 331 16.63 -0.83 5.12
CA THR A 331 16.04 -0.20 6.32
C THR A 331 15.81 1.29 6.18
N GLY A 332 16.24 1.92 5.08
CA GLY A 332 16.27 3.37 4.90
C GLY A 332 15.00 4.01 4.33
N SER A 333 13.90 3.26 4.16
CA SER A 333 12.69 3.75 3.50
C SER A 333 11.98 4.90 4.22
N PHE A 334 12.14 5.01 5.53
CA PHE A 334 11.66 6.14 6.33
C PHE A 334 12.70 7.28 6.48
N SER A 335 13.81 7.21 5.73
CA SER A 335 14.89 8.19 5.62
C SER A 335 15.42 8.25 4.18
N ARG A 336 14.53 8.43 3.19
CA ARG A 336 14.90 8.32 1.76
C ARG A 336 16.06 9.25 1.39
N GLU A 337 16.06 10.51 1.84
CA GLU A 337 17.11 11.46 1.49
C GLU A 337 18.49 11.03 2.00
N GLU A 338 18.59 10.57 3.24
CA GLU A 338 19.84 10.09 3.82
C GLU A 338 20.36 8.86 3.06
N THR A 339 19.45 7.94 2.71
CA THR A 339 19.80 6.76 1.92
C THR A 339 20.28 7.17 0.52
N TYR A 340 19.58 8.10 -0.12
CA TYR A 340 19.96 8.60 -1.44
C TYR A 340 21.35 9.25 -1.40
N GLN A 341 21.63 10.12 -0.43
CA GLN A 341 22.94 10.78 -0.31
C GLN A 341 24.07 9.76 -0.07
N MET A 342 23.80 8.72 0.74
CA MET A 342 24.73 7.62 0.95
C MET A 342 25.03 6.88 -0.37
N VAL A 343 23.99 6.46 -1.11
CA VAL A 343 24.13 5.80 -2.42
C VAL A 343 24.84 6.71 -3.42
N ALA A 344 24.47 7.99 -3.49
CA ALA A 344 25.07 8.96 -4.38
C ALA A 344 26.57 9.20 -4.11
N SER A 345 27.02 9.01 -2.87
CA SER A 345 28.44 9.14 -2.51
C SER A 345 29.29 7.93 -2.93
N MET A 346 28.66 6.81 -3.30
CA MET A 346 29.32 5.57 -3.72
C MET A 346 29.51 5.46 -5.24
N MET A 347 28.76 6.25 -6.01
CA MET A 347 28.81 6.29 -7.49
C MET A 347 29.88 7.26 -8.02
#